data_AF-A0AA39PTK2-F1
#
_entry.id   AF-A0AA39PTK2-F1
#
_cell.length_a   1.000
_cell.length_b   1.000
_cell.length_c   1.000
_cell.angle_alpha   90.00
_cell.angle_beta   90.00
_cell.angle_gamma   90.00
#
_symmetry.space_group_name_H-M   'P 1'
#
loop_
_entity.id
_entity.type
_entity.pdbx_description
1 polymer ?
#
loop_
_entity_poly.entity_id
_entity_poly.type
_entity_poly.pdbx_seq_one_letter_code
_entity_poly.pdbx_strand_id
1 'polypeptide(L)'
;IFFAQDTEGRLVAIKIVKKDTHYDHITRFLLQKGQEKLTENCVLPILDILDVESASFYFAVMPRWDTVPIYSFRTLGVVLAYMHCMLKVILEISGGLCFLHSKNIVHRDIKHGNTVMNYCCGFYGRYPDSLKYTTLQAQGLIEYATIDFDFAIMFPPGAFPSQCHLPYKDSWAGTDYYHIHDTHQGEHDYDPFAFDIALLGYLFCRRFQHLTSYEPMLAPLLDKMVTRTVSNRFTASEALTFLEDLLPSVRLDTPVPSDSLTGDYEQYDRWKDLLPEFIQRWSS
;
A
#
# COMPACT_ATOMS: atom_id res chain seq x y z
N ILE A 1 -18.49 -4.06 -7.55
CA ILE A 1 -17.82 -5.39 -7.56
C ILE A 1 -18.86 -6.45 -7.28
N PHE A 2 -18.82 -7.56 -8.00
CA PHE A 2 -19.68 -8.73 -7.77
C PHE A 2 -18.81 -9.92 -7.40
N PHE A 3 -19.25 -10.74 -6.44
CA PHE A 3 -18.56 -11.97 -6.09
C PHE A 3 -19.23 -13.16 -6.79
N ALA A 4 -18.41 -14.08 -7.30
CA ALA A 4 -18.87 -15.28 -7.98
C ALA A 4 -17.94 -16.46 -7.66
N GLN A 5 -18.25 -17.60 -8.25
CA GLN A 5 -17.42 -18.79 -8.24
C GLN A 5 -17.21 -19.22 -9.70
N ASP A 6 -15.98 -19.55 -10.07
CA ASP A 6 -15.68 -20.07 -11.40
C ASP A 6 -16.02 -21.58 -11.52
N THR A 7 -15.81 -22.15 -12.70
CA THR A 7 -16.09 -23.57 -12.98
C THR A 7 -15.18 -24.54 -12.22
N GLU A 8 -14.05 -24.08 -11.69
CA GLU A 8 -13.15 -24.86 -10.85
C GLU A 8 -13.49 -24.75 -9.34
N GLY A 9 -14.53 -23.98 -9.01
CA GLY A 9 -14.95 -23.77 -7.63
C GLY A 9 -14.14 -22.69 -6.91
N ARG A 10 -13.29 -21.91 -7.60
CA ARG A 10 -12.52 -20.82 -6.99
C ARG A 10 -13.39 -19.59 -6.84
N LEU A 11 -13.25 -18.89 -5.72
CA LEU A 11 -13.96 -17.64 -5.49
C LEU A 11 -13.30 -16.49 -6.26
N VAL A 12 -14.11 -15.75 -7.01
CA VAL A 12 -13.66 -14.62 -7.82
C VAL A 12 -14.43 -13.35 -7.49
N ALA A 13 -13.80 -12.21 -7.72
CA ALA A 13 -14.41 -10.90 -7.74
C ALA A 13 -14.42 -10.37 -9.18
N ILE A 14 -15.50 -9.72 -9.56
CA ILE A 14 -15.75 -9.21 -10.91
C ILE A 14 -15.98 -7.69 -10.79
N LYS A 15 -15.14 -6.91 -11.46
CA LYS A 15 -15.24 -5.44 -11.48
C LYS A 15 -15.46 -4.97 -12.92
N ILE A 16 -16.37 -4.01 -13.09
CA ILE A 16 -16.57 -3.33 -14.37
C ILE A 16 -15.44 -2.32 -14.60
N VAL A 17 -14.88 -2.30 -15.82
CA VAL A 17 -13.79 -1.41 -16.22
C VAL A 17 -14.16 -0.69 -17.51
N LYS A 18 -14.05 0.63 -17.52
CA LYS A 18 -14.30 1.44 -18.72
C LYS A 18 -13.08 1.36 -19.67
N LYS A 19 -13.35 1.08 -20.95
CA LYS A 19 -12.33 1.01 -22.02
C LYS A 19 -11.66 2.38 -22.26
N ASP A 20 -10.44 2.37 -22.78
CA ASP A 20 -9.68 3.55 -23.20
C ASP A 20 -9.41 4.54 -22.06
N THR A 21 -9.15 4.01 -20.86
CA THR A 21 -8.75 4.78 -19.66
C THR A 21 -7.38 4.34 -19.15
N HIS A 22 -6.75 5.12 -18.26
CA HIS A 22 -5.53 4.66 -17.57
C HIS A 22 -5.77 3.33 -16.84
N TYR A 23 -6.92 3.19 -16.20
CA TYR A 23 -7.27 1.95 -15.50
C TYR A 23 -7.42 0.75 -16.45
N ASP A 24 -7.95 0.94 -17.65
CA ASP A 24 -7.96 -0.11 -18.69
C ASP A 24 -6.54 -0.54 -19.07
N HIS A 25 -5.68 0.42 -19.41
CA HIS A 25 -4.29 0.13 -19.78
C HIS A 25 -3.54 -0.60 -18.66
N ILE A 26 -3.73 -0.17 -17.41
CA ILE A 26 -3.15 -0.82 -16.24
C ILE A 26 -3.72 -2.24 -16.07
N THR A 27 -5.04 -2.43 -16.18
CA THR A 27 -5.67 -3.75 -16.04
C THR A 27 -5.14 -4.75 -17.05
N ARG A 28 -4.99 -4.34 -18.33
CA ARG A 28 -4.41 -5.19 -19.38
C ARG A 28 -2.92 -5.45 -19.15
N PHE A 29 -2.18 -4.44 -18.70
CA PHE A 29 -0.78 -4.61 -18.31
C PHE A 29 -0.63 -5.63 -17.17
N LEU A 30 -1.47 -5.54 -16.13
CA LEU A 30 -1.45 -6.48 -15.02
C LEU A 30 -1.78 -7.91 -15.49
N LEU A 31 -2.82 -8.09 -16.32
CA LEU A 31 -3.13 -9.40 -16.91
C LEU A 31 -1.91 -10.00 -17.63
N GLN A 32 -1.17 -9.20 -18.40
CA GLN A 32 0.03 -9.66 -19.11
C GLN A 32 1.20 -10.03 -18.19
N LYS A 33 1.29 -9.48 -16.98
CA LYS A 33 2.35 -9.81 -16.02
C LYS A 33 2.19 -11.18 -15.39
N GLY A 34 0.97 -11.72 -15.40
CA GLY A 34 0.67 -13.03 -14.87
C GLY A 34 0.55 -13.05 -13.34
N GLN A 35 -0.13 -14.08 -12.85
CA GLN A 35 -0.55 -14.17 -11.45
C GLN A 35 0.62 -14.24 -10.47
N GLU A 36 1.58 -15.12 -10.70
CA GLU A 36 2.73 -15.34 -9.81
C GLU A 36 3.50 -14.04 -9.57
N LYS A 37 3.86 -13.35 -10.65
CA LYS A 37 4.61 -12.10 -10.58
C LYS A 37 3.86 -11.00 -9.82
N LEU A 38 2.55 -10.90 -10.00
CA LEU A 38 1.76 -9.89 -9.32
C LEU A 38 1.63 -10.18 -7.83
N THR A 39 1.33 -11.43 -7.45
CA THR A 39 1.24 -11.85 -6.05
C THR A 39 2.59 -11.65 -5.33
N GLU A 40 3.71 -11.99 -5.96
CA GLU A 40 5.06 -11.73 -5.41
C GLU A 40 5.33 -10.25 -5.10
N ASN A 41 4.73 -9.35 -5.90
CA ASN A 41 4.82 -7.90 -5.75
C ASN A 41 3.59 -7.33 -5.02
N CYS A 42 2.83 -8.15 -4.30
CA CYS A 42 1.67 -7.71 -3.51
C CYS A 42 0.61 -6.93 -4.34
N VAL A 43 0.46 -7.21 -5.63
CA VAL A 43 -0.61 -6.64 -6.47
C VAL A 43 -1.64 -7.73 -6.74
N LEU A 44 -2.93 -7.42 -6.55
CA LEU A 44 -3.97 -8.42 -6.81
C LEU A 44 -4.02 -8.74 -8.31
N PRO A 45 -3.90 -10.02 -8.71
CA PRO A 45 -3.79 -10.38 -10.11
C PRO A 45 -5.13 -10.27 -10.84
N ILE A 46 -5.06 -9.89 -12.13
CA ILE A 46 -6.17 -10.02 -13.07
C ILE A 46 -6.09 -11.42 -13.68
N LEU A 47 -7.16 -12.20 -13.52
CA LEU A 47 -7.26 -13.58 -14.01
C LEU A 47 -7.77 -13.62 -15.45
N ASP A 48 -8.75 -12.78 -15.77
CA ASP A 48 -9.40 -12.76 -17.07
C ASP A 48 -10.08 -11.40 -17.35
N ILE A 49 -10.34 -11.13 -18.63
CA ILE A 49 -11.12 -10.00 -19.12
C ILE A 49 -12.29 -10.53 -19.94
N LEU A 50 -13.51 -10.35 -19.42
CA LEU A 50 -14.74 -10.66 -20.14
C LEU A 50 -15.16 -9.43 -20.94
N ASP A 51 -14.70 -9.37 -22.20
CA ASP A 51 -15.01 -8.27 -23.09
C ASP A 51 -16.48 -8.33 -23.57
N VAL A 52 -17.09 -7.15 -23.69
CA VAL A 52 -18.41 -6.95 -24.27
C VAL A 52 -18.21 -6.04 -25.48
N GLU A 53 -18.13 -6.65 -26.67
CA GLU A 53 -17.69 -5.96 -27.90
C GLU A 53 -18.46 -4.66 -28.20
N SER A 54 -19.79 -4.67 -27.99
CA SER A 54 -20.67 -3.53 -28.24
C SER A 54 -20.68 -2.47 -27.13
N ALA A 55 -20.01 -2.71 -26.00
CA ALA A 55 -20.01 -1.82 -24.86
C ALA A 55 -18.68 -1.08 -24.70
N SER A 56 -18.74 0.11 -24.10
CA SER A 56 -17.56 0.91 -23.72
C SER A 56 -16.89 0.43 -22.43
N PHE A 57 -17.15 -0.81 -22.01
CA PHE A 57 -16.63 -1.41 -20.79
C PHE A 57 -16.44 -2.92 -20.96
N TYR A 58 -15.70 -3.53 -20.06
CA TYR A 58 -15.57 -4.98 -19.89
C TYR A 58 -15.61 -5.34 -18.40
N PHE A 59 -15.59 -6.63 -18.09
CA PHE A 59 -15.47 -7.11 -16.72
C PHE A 59 -14.08 -7.71 -16.47
N ALA A 60 -13.34 -7.14 -15.53
CA ALA A 60 -12.09 -7.71 -15.03
C ALA A 60 -12.41 -8.73 -13.93
N VAL A 61 -11.86 -9.94 -14.07
CA VAL A 61 -11.98 -11.03 -13.10
C VAL A 61 -10.70 -11.08 -12.28
N MET A 62 -10.82 -11.14 -10.95
CA MET A 62 -9.70 -11.21 -10.01
C MET A 62 -10.01 -12.24 -8.91
N PRO A 63 -9.01 -12.78 -8.19
CA PRO A 63 -9.28 -13.63 -7.04
C PRO A 63 -10.15 -12.90 -6.01
N ARG A 64 -11.08 -13.60 -5.37
CA ARG A 64 -11.80 -13.02 -4.24
C ARG A 64 -10.93 -13.04 -3.01
N TRP A 65 -10.28 -11.91 -2.75
CA TRP A 65 -9.63 -11.61 -1.48
C TRP A 65 -10.53 -10.66 -0.68
N ASP A 66 -10.35 -10.62 0.64
CA ASP A 66 -11.21 -9.83 1.53
C ASP A 66 -10.43 -8.67 2.15
N THR A 67 -11.13 -7.66 2.62
CA THR A 67 -10.50 -6.49 3.26
C THR A 67 -9.74 -6.91 4.51
N VAL A 68 -8.57 -6.30 4.74
CA VAL A 68 -7.81 -6.52 5.97
C VAL A 68 -8.65 -6.02 7.17
N PRO A 69 -8.90 -6.83 8.21
CA PRO A 69 -9.67 -6.39 9.38
C PRO A 69 -8.96 -5.27 10.15
N ILE A 70 -9.75 -4.39 10.74
CA ILE A 70 -9.24 -3.52 11.81
C ILE A 70 -8.92 -4.44 13.00
N TYR A 71 -7.81 -4.19 13.71
CA TYR A 71 -7.31 -5.02 14.83
C TYR A 71 -6.69 -6.39 14.47
N SER A 72 -6.28 -6.60 13.22
CA SER A 72 -5.65 -7.84 12.76
C SER A 72 -4.17 -7.98 13.13
N PHE A 73 -3.54 -6.92 13.63
CA PHE A 73 -2.10 -6.85 13.91
C PHE A 73 -1.84 -7.15 15.38
N ARG A 74 -1.21 -8.31 15.66
CA ARG A 74 -0.97 -8.78 17.04
C ARG A 74 0.49 -8.86 17.44
N THR A 75 1.41 -8.93 16.47
CA THR A 75 2.85 -8.91 16.74
C THR A 75 3.55 -7.93 15.80
N LEU A 76 4.75 -7.48 16.19
CA LEU A 76 5.60 -6.68 15.31
C LEU A 76 5.88 -7.39 13.98
N GLY A 77 6.06 -8.71 13.98
CA GLY A 77 6.29 -9.48 12.76
C GLY A 77 5.16 -9.34 11.74
N VAL A 78 3.91 -9.36 12.19
CA VAL A 78 2.75 -9.18 11.30
C VAL A 78 2.66 -7.74 10.79
N VAL A 79 2.93 -6.75 11.65
CA VAL A 79 2.95 -5.32 11.27
C VAL A 79 4.02 -5.09 10.20
N LEU A 80 5.24 -5.57 10.44
CA LEU A 80 6.37 -5.40 9.53
C LEU A 80 6.16 -6.18 8.23
N ALA A 81 5.56 -7.37 8.26
CA ALA A 81 5.20 -8.10 7.04
C ALA A 81 4.16 -7.35 6.19
N TYR A 82 3.17 -6.70 6.82
CA TYR A 82 2.21 -5.85 6.12
C TYR A 82 2.87 -4.59 5.55
N MET A 83 3.69 -3.89 6.34
CA MET A 83 4.42 -2.71 5.87
C MET A 83 5.36 -3.07 4.70
N HIS A 84 6.08 -4.19 4.82
CA HIS A 84 6.96 -4.72 3.78
C HIS A 84 6.18 -5.02 2.51
N CYS A 85 5.03 -5.69 2.61
CA CYS A 85 4.18 -5.98 1.47
C CYS A 85 3.64 -4.71 0.80
N MET A 86 3.18 -3.71 1.57
CA MET A 86 2.69 -2.45 1.01
C MET A 86 3.80 -1.61 0.36
N LEU A 87 5.01 -1.61 0.93
CA LEU A 87 6.20 -1.01 0.29
C LEU A 87 6.61 -1.80 -0.96
N LYS A 88 6.45 -3.12 -0.97
CA LYS A 88 6.65 -4.00 -2.15
C LYS A 88 5.60 -3.83 -3.24
N VAL A 89 4.37 -3.41 -2.96
CA VAL A 89 3.45 -2.98 -4.04
C VAL A 89 4.09 -1.86 -4.85
N ILE A 90 4.82 -1.01 -4.14
CA ILE A 90 5.64 0.03 -4.70
C ILE A 90 7.08 -0.47 -4.91
N LEU A 91 7.40 -1.79 -4.98
CA LEU A 91 8.75 -2.37 -5.25
C LEU A 91 8.82 -3.77 -5.92
N GLU A 92 9.67 -3.91 -6.95
CA GLU A 92 10.21 -5.21 -7.39
C GLU A 92 11.72 -5.32 -7.09
N ILE A 93 12.17 -6.49 -6.62
CA ILE A 93 13.58 -6.84 -6.41
C ILE A 93 14.16 -7.48 -7.68
N SER A 94 14.94 -6.70 -8.41
CA SER A 94 16.26 -7.03 -8.98
C SER A 94 16.77 -5.78 -9.72
N GLY A 95 17.37 -4.85 -8.99
CA GLY A 95 17.91 -3.60 -9.55
C GLY A 95 17.47 -2.29 -8.89
N GLY A 96 16.69 -2.33 -7.80
CA GLY A 96 16.47 -1.17 -6.91
C GLY A 96 15.37 -0.18 -7.30
N LEU A 97 14.33 -0.58 -8.06
CA LEU A 97 13.23 0.31 -8.46
C LEU A 97 11.84 -0.34 -8.37
N CYS A 98 10.87 0.50 -8.04
CA CYS A 98 9.50 0.22 -7.59
C CYS A 98 8.63 -0.67 -8.50
N PHE A 99 7.75 -1.61 -8.10
CA PHE A 99 6.97 -2.40 -9.10
C PHE A 99 6.05 -1.48 -9.91
N LEU A 100 5.17 -0.73 -9.23
CA LEU A 100 4.36 0.27 -9.92
C LEU A 100 5.21 1.44 -10.43
N HIS A 101 6.03 2.07 -9.59
CA HIS A 101 6.75 3.28 -10.03
C HIS A 101 7.83 3.00 -11.11
N SER A 102 8.46 1.82 -11.18
CA SER A 102 9.38 1.44 -12.27
C SER A 102 8.67 1.17 -13.59
N LYS A 103 7.37 0.91 -13.54
CA LYS A 103 6.51 0.79 -14.71
C LYS A 103 5.82 2.11 -15.01
N ASN A 104 6.27 3.19 -14.36
CA ASN A 104 5.72 4.53 -14.51
C ASN A 104 4.23 4.59 -14.13
N ILE A 105 3.81 3.74 -13.18
CA ILE A 105 2.43 3.72 -12.65
C ILE A 105 2.44 4.36 -11.27
N VAL A 106 1.57 5.36 -11.05
CA VAL A 106 1.28 5.96 -9.72
C VAL A 106 -0.14 5.60 -9.32
N HIS A 107 -0.37 5.19 -8.07
CA HIS A 107 -1.65 4.66 -7.61
C HIS A 107 -2.65 5.75 -7.21
N ARG A 108 -2.19 6.77 -6.48
CA ARG A 108 -2.92 7.97 -6.04
C ARG A 108 -4.13 7.77 -5.12
N ASP A 109 -4.55 6.54 -4.85
CA ASP A 109 -5.59 6.21 -3.85
C ASP A 109 -5.11 5.12 -2.87
N ILE A 110 -3.89 5.24 -2.36
CA ILE A 110 -3.35 4.30 -1.36
C ILE A 110 -4.06 4.54 -0.03
N LYS A 111 -4.80 3.53 0.43
CA LYS A 111 -5.56 3.55 1.69
C LYS A 111 -5.84 2.14 2.18
N HIS A 112 -6.25 2.03 3.43
CA HIS A 112 -6.57 0.73 4.03
C HIS A 112 -7.60 -0.08 3.23
N GLY A 113 -8.67 0.58 2.75
CA GLY A 113 -9.74 -0.07 1.99
C GLY A 113 -9.30 -0.64 0.63
N ASN A 114 -8.12 -0.22 0.14
CA ASN A 114 -7.53 -0.72 -1.09
C ASN A 114 -6.43 -1.77 -0.81
N THR A 115 -6.35 -2.28 0.42
CA THR A 115 -5.55 -3.46 0.75
C THR A 115 -6.45 -4.64 1.10
N VAL A 116 -6.21 -5.77 0.45
CA VAL A 116 -6.92 -7.03 0.67
C VAL A 116 -5.95 -8.11 1.14
N MET A 117 -6.49 -9.21 1.68
CA MET A 117 -5.73 -10.39 2.08
C MET A 117 -6.36 -11.67 1.54
N ASN A 118 -5.53 -12.71 1.37
CA ASN A 118 -5.92 -14.03 0.87
C ASN A 118 -6.76 -14.87 1.89
N TYR A 119 -7.55 -14.21 2.74
CA TYR A 119 -8.38 -14.83 3.75
C TYR A 119 -9.77 -14.17 3.79
N CYS A 120 -10.81 -14.94 3.49
CA CYS A 120 -12.20 -14.48 3.58
C CYS A 120 -12.70 -14.58 5.03
N CYS A 121 -12.73 -13.45 5.74
CA CYS A 121 -13.16 -13.36 7.15
C CYS A 121 -14.68 -13.28 7.34
N GLY A 122 -15.47 -13.26 6.26
CA GLY A 122 -16.93 -13.16 6.34
C GLY A 122 -17.41 -11.73 6.59
N PHE A 123 -18.74 -11.51 6.49
CA PHE A 123 -19.35 -10.18 6.40
C PHE A 123 -18.83 -9.18 7.46
N TYR A 124 -18.30 -8.05 6.98
CA TYR A 124 -17.88 -6.84 7.71
C TYR A 124 -16.59 -6.90 8.53
N GLY A 125 -15.69 -7.88 8.34
CA GLY A 125 -14.34 -7.81 8.92
C GLY A 125 -14.30 -7.69 10.46
N ARG A 126 -15.40 -8.05 11.15
CA ARG A 126 -15.55 -7.86 12.60
C ARG A 126 -14.97 -8.98 13.44
N TYR A 127 -14.47 -10.06 12.83
CA TYR A 127 -14.01 -11.24 13.57
C TYR A 127 -12.70 -11.84 13.01
N PRO A 128 -11.57 -11.11 13.07
CA PRO A 128 -10.25 -11.73 12.92
C PRO A 128 -9.94 -12.72 14.06
N ASP A 129 -10.74 -12.76 15.14
CA ASP A 129 -10.57 -13.68 16.27
C ASP A 129 -10.94 -15.14 16.00
N SER A 130 -10.97 -15.56 14.74
CA SER A 130 -10.98 -16.99 14.47
C SER A 130 -9.59 -17.56 14.78
N LEU A 131 -9.54 -18.64 15.55
CA LEU A 131 -8.31 -19.41 15.80
C LEU A 131 -7.60 -19.75 14.48
N LYS A 132 -8.40 -19.99 13.42
CA LYS A 132 -7.91 -20.28 12.07
C LYS A 132 -7.13 -19.10 11.47
N TYR A 133 -7.65 -17.88 11.54
CA TYR A 133 -6.96 -16.69 11.04
C TYR A 133 -5.62 -16.49 11.76
N THR A 134 -5.65 -16.52 13.09
CA THR A 134 -4.45 -16.32 13.92
C THR A 134 -3.39 -17.39 13.63
N THR A 135 -3.83 -18.65 13.41
CA THR A 135 -2.92 -19.75 13.06
C THR A 135 -2.27 -19.54 11.70
N LEU A 136 -3.05 -19.18 10.67
CA LEU A 136 -2.53 -18.92 9.32
C LEU A 136 -1.56 -17.74 9.31
N GLN A 137 -1.88 -16.69 10.07
CA GLN A 137 -1.03 -15.51 10.20
C GLN A 137 0.31 -15.86 10.87
N ALA A 138 0.27 -16.63 11.98
CA ALA A 138 1.49 -17.08 12.66
C ALA A 138 2.36 -18.02 11.81
N GLN A 139 1.75 -18.74 10.87
CA GLN A 139 2.44 -19.60 9.90
C GLN A 139 2.97 -18.84 8.68
N GLY A 140 2.71 -17.53 8.57
CA GLY A 140 3.11 -16.73 7.41
C GLY A 140 2.33 -17.06 6.13
N LEU A 141 1.13 -17.63 6.25
CA LEU A 141 0.29 -18.02 5.11
C LEU A 141 -0.70 -16.93 4.69
N ILE A 142 -0.76 -15.82 5.43
CA ILE A 142 -1.56 -14.66 5.06
C ILE A 142 -0.73 -13.76 4.14
N GLU A 143 -1.24 -13.57 2.94
CA GLU A 143 -0.69 -12.66 1.94
C GLU A 143 -1.57 -11.42 1.85
N TYR A 144 -0.96 -10.27 1.56
CA TYR A 144 -1.66 -9.03 1.31
C TYR A 144 -1.47 -8.59 -0.14
N ALA A 145 -2.44 -7.83 -0.65
CA ALA A 145 -2.32 -7.24 -1.98
C ALA A 145 -3.02 -5.89 -2.06
N THR A 146 -2.50 -5.00 -2.91
CA THR A 146 -3.17 -3.76 -3.29
C THR A 146 -4.10 -4.00 -4.47
N ILE A 147 -5.24 -3.30 -4.41
CA ILE A 147 -6.28 -3.28 -5.42
C ILE A 147 -6.63 -1.84 -5.81
N ASP A 148 -7.53 -1.73 -6.78
CA ASP A 148 -8.27 -0.50 -7.08
C ASP A 148 -7.45 0.65 -7.71
N PHE A 149 -7.08 0.46 -8.97
CA PHE A 149 -6.30 1.39 -9.78
C PHE A 149 -7.15 2.44 -10.52
N ASP A 150 -8.36 2.76 -10.03
CA ASP A 150 -9.28 3.69 -10.72
C ASP A 150 -8.73 5.12 -10.83
N PHE A 151 -7.94 5.54 -9.84
CA PHE A 151 -7.25 6.84 -9.83
C PHE A 151 -5.80 6.75 -10.30
N ALA A 152 -5.34 5.55 -10.66
CA ALA A 152 -3.96 5.34 -11.04
C ALA A 152 -3.69 5.90 -12.44
N ILE A 153 -2.47 6.40 -12.63
CA ILE A 153 -1.99 6.90 -13.91
C ILE A 153 -0.78 6.07 -14.31
N MET A 154 -0.76 5.63 -15.56
CA MET A 154 0.42 5.04 -16.20
C MET A 154 1.00 6.09 -17.16
N PHE A 155 2.18 6.60 -16.83
CA PHE A 155 2.95 7.46 -17.73
C PHE A 155 3.58 6.63 -18.85
N PRO A 156 3.95 7.27 -19.98
CA PRO A 156 4.59 6.56 -21.09
C PRO A 156 5.84 5.78 -20.66
N PRO A 157 6.10 4.59 -21.27
CA PRO A 157 7.35 3.87 -21.05
C PRO A 157 8.56 4.74 -21.37
N GLY A 158 9.54 4.79 -20.48
CA GLY A 158 10.77 5.57 -20.66
C GLY A 158 10.67 7.05 -20.24
N ALA A 159 9.51 7.52 -19.80
CA ALA A 159 9.41 8.82 -19.14
C ALA A 159 10.25 8.81 -17.84
N PHE A 160 11.04 9.86 -17.62
CA PHE A 160 11.82 10.01 -16.39
C PHE A 160 10.88 10.47 -15.25
N PRO A 161 10.92 9.85 -14.06
CA PRO A 161 10.05 10.24 -12.94
C PRO A 161 10.10 11.75 -12.61
N SER A 162 11.28 12.36 -12.70
CA SER A 162 11.49 13.80 -12.48
C SER A 162 10.79 14.73 -13.49
N GLN A 163 10.23 14.18 -14.57
CA GLN A 163 9.47 14.92 -15.59
C GLN A 163 7.97 14.63 -15.52
N CYS A 164 7.57 13.67 -14.71
CA CYS A 164 6.19 13.19 -14.60
C CYS A 164 5.43 13.95 -13.52
N HIS A 165 5.33 15.27 -13.68
CA HIS A 165 4.55 16.12 -12.79
C HIS A 165 3.09 16.18 -13.23
N LEU A 166 2.17 16.29 -12.26
CA LEU A 166 0.74 16.46 -12.51
C LEU A 166 0.26 17.81 -11.97
N PRO A 167 -0.73 18.46 -12.61
CA PRO A 167 -1.32 19.68 -12.08
C PRO A 167 -1.82 19.49 -10.63
N TYR A 168 -1.62 20.49 -9.77
CA TYR A 168 -1.95 20.38 -8.34
C TYR A 168 -3.38 19.87 -8.06
N LYS A 169 -4.37 20.29 -8.84
CA LYS A 169 -5.78 19.88 -8.71
C LYS A 169 -5.98 18.37 -8.83
N ASP A 170 -5.07 17.68 -9.54
CA ASP A 170 -5.15 16.24 -9.72
C ASP A 170 -4.74 15.51 -8.44
N SER A 171 -4.03 16.17 -7.52
CA SER A 171 -3.75 15.65 -6.18
C SER A 171 -5.01 15.57 -5.31
N TRP A 172 -6.13 16.19 -5.71
CA TRP A 172 -7.39 16.14 -4.98
C TRP A 172 -8.27 14.93 -5.34
N ALA A 173 -7.79 14.04 -6.20
CA ALA A 173 -8.46 12.78 -6.47
C ALA A 173 -8.06 11.71 -5.46
N GLY A 174 -8.83 10.62 -5.40
CA GLY A 174 -8.67 9.60 -4.36
C GLY A 174 -9.40 9.98 -3.07
N THR A 175 -9.21 9.17 -2.04
CA THR A 175 -10.00 9.25 -0.81
C THR A 175 -9.28 10.03 0.27
N ASP A 176 -8.01 9.73 0.52
CA ASP A 176 -7.25 10.27 1.65
C ASP A 176 -6.38 11.49 1.26
N TYR A 177 -6.62 12.08 0.10
CA TYR A 177 -5.82 13.19 -0.42
C TYR A 177 -5.74 14.41 0.51
N TYR A 178 -6.81 14.70 1.25
CA TYR A 178 -6.91 15.89 2.10
C TYR A 178 -6.01 15.81 3.34
N HIS A 179 -5.45 14.64 3.63
CA HIS A 179 -4.42 14.45 4.65
C HIS A 179 -3.01 14.71 4.13
N ILE A 180 -2.82 14.85 2.81
CA ILE A 180 -1.50 15.08 2.19
C ILE A 180 -1.39 16.54 1.78
N HIS A 181 -0.33 17.20 2.21
CA HIS A 181 -0.20 18.66 2.13
C HIS A 181 0.78 19.14 1.05
N ASP A 182 1.17 18.26 0.13
CA ASP A 182 2.12 18.54 -0.96
C ASP A 182 1.69 19.67 -1.89
N THR A 183 0.39 19.99 -1.93
CA THR A 183 -0.16 21.07 -2.78
C THR A 183 -0.87 22.15 -1.96
N HIS A 184 -0.67 22.18 -0.64
CA HIS A 184 -1.37 23.11 0.26
C HIS A 184 -0.68 24.48 0.39
N GLN A 185 0.49 24.69 -0.22
CA GLN A 185 1.23 25.96 -0.14
C GLN A 185 1.21 26.75 -1.46
N GLY A 186 0.39 26.33 -2.43
CA GLY A 186 0.21 27.03 -3.70
C GLY A 186 1.07 26.49 -4.84
N GLU A 187 1.57 25.27 -4.70
CA GLU A 187 2.29 24.54 -5.75
C GLU A 187 1.43 24.43 -7.02
N HIS A 188 2.02 24.67 -8.18
CA HIS A 188 1.32 24.60 -9.47
C HIS A 188 1.14 23.16 -9.97
N ASP A 189 2.11 22.30 -9.64
CA ASP A 189 2.13 20.88 -9.93
C ASP A 189 2.69 20.12 -8.72
N TYR A 190 2.64 18.79 -8.78
CA TYR A 190 3.20 17.93 -7.74
C TYR A 190 3.85 16.69 -8.34
N ASP A 191 4.77 16.09 -7.59
CA ASP A 191 5.35 14.79 -7.88
C ASP A 191 4.39 13.67 -7.41
N PRO A 192 3.75 12.93 -8.33
CA PRO A 192 2.81 11.89 -7.96
C PRO A 192 3.47 10.62 -7.39
N PHE A 193 4.76 10.42 -7.62
CA PHE A 193 5.52 9.33 -7.02
C PHE A 193 5.77 9.61 -5.54
N ALA A 194 6.23 10.82 -5.23
CA ALA A 194 6.40 11.27 -3.86
C ALA A 194 5.05 11.34 -3.11
N PHE A 195 3.97 11.66 -3.82
CA PHE A 195 2.61 11.68 -3.26
C PHE A 195 2.13 10.29 -2.84
N ASP A 196 2.38 9.25 -3.66
CA ASP A 196 2.08 7.86 -3.27
C ASP A 196 2.82 7.46 -1.99
N ILE A 197 4.08 7.90 -1.81
CA ILE A 197 4.82 7.63 -0.57
C ILE A 197 4.21 8.36 0.61
N ALA A 198 3.74 9.59 0.44
CA ALA A 198 3.07 10.34 1.48
C ALA A 198 1.75 9.67 1.90
N LEU A 199 0.94 9.19 0.94
CA LEU A 199 -0.27 8.42 1.22
C LEU A 199 0.03 7.12 1.98
N LEU A 200 1.08 6.40 1.56
CA LEU A 200 1.49 5.18 2.25
C LEU A 200 2.03 5.46 3.66
N GLY A 201 2.82 6.52 3.82
CA GLY A 201 3.32 6.98 5.11
C GLY A 201 2.18 7.40 6.04
N TYR A 202 1.18 8.12 5.51
CA TYR A 202 -0.04 8.46 6.24
C TYR A 202 -0.80 7.21 6.70
N LEU A 203 -0.99 6.23 5.80
CA LEU A 203 -1.59 4.94 6.14
C LEU A 203 -0.82 4.25 7.26
N PHE A 204 0.51 4.20 7.20
CA PHE A 204 1.32 3.61 8.26
C PHE A 204 1.25 4.41 9.56
N CYS A 205 1.26 5.74 9.52
CA CYS A 205 1.14 6.56 10.71
C CYS A 205 -0.21 6.30 11.41
N ARG A 206 -1.30 6.35 10.66
CA ARG A 206 -2.66 6.09 11.14
C ARG A 206 -2.78 4.78 11.91
N ARG A 207 -2.09 3.74 11.43
CA ARG A 207 -2.16 2.38 11.98
C ARG A 207 -1.09 2.04 13.01
N PHE A 208 0.12 2.57 12.88
CA PHE A 208 1.30 2.01 13.54
C PHE A 208 2.19 3.03 14.26
N GLN A 209 1.89 4.35 14.21
CA GLN A 209 2.75 5.33 14.88
C GLN A 209 2.80 5.18 16.41
N HIS A 210 1.83 4.51 17.02
CA HIS A 210 1.85 4.18 18.45
C HIS A 210 2.83 3.05 18.80
N LEU A 211 3.39 2.37 17.81
CA LEU A 211 4.33 1.26 17.99
C LEU A 211 5.79 1.73 18.05
N THR A 212 6.07 3.03 17.96
CA THR A 212 7.46 3.54 18.02
C THR A 212 8.14 3.24 19.36
N SER A 213 7.40 3.10 20.46
CA SER A 213 7.94 2.65 21.75
C SER A 213 8.30 1.16 21.79
N TYR A 214 7.71 0.35 20.90
CA TYR A 214 7.99 -1.08 20.76
C TYR A 214 9.12 -1.34 19.75
N GLU A 215 9.16 -0.53 18.68
CA GLU A 215 10.21 -0.54 17.67
C GLU A 215 10.60 0.91 17.31
N PRO A 216 11.64 1.47 17.97
CA PRO A 216 12.08 2.86 17.81
C PRO A 216 12.37 3.26 16.36
N MET A 217 12.84 2.33 15.53
CA MET A 217 13.18 2.60 14.13
C MET A 217 11.95 2.89 13.26
N LEU A 218 10.74 2.62 13.73
CA LEU A 218 9.52 3.09 13.06
C LEU A 218 9.42 4.62 13.06
N ALA A 219 9.94 5.33 14.07
CA ALA A 219 9.84 6.79 14.13
C ALA A 219 10.52 7.48 12.92
N PRO A 220 11.83 7.26 12.66
CA PRO A 220 12.49 7.84 11.48
C PRO A 220 11.90 7.37 10.15
N LEU A 221 11.48 6.10 10.04
CA LEU A 221 10.82 5.59 8.83
C LEU A 221 9.54 6.38 8.51
N LEU A 222 8.64 6.48 9.49
CA LEU A 222 7.36 7.15 9.33
C LEU A 222 7.55 8.64 9.02
N ASP A 223 8.43 9.34 9.76
CA ASP A 223 8.71 10.76 9.54
C ASP A 223 9.29 11.05 8.15
N LYS A 224 10.24 10.23 7.68
CA LYS A 224 10.80 10.41 6.33
C LYS A 224 9.80 10.08 5.23
N MET A 225 8.74 9.29 5.48
CA MET A 225 7.68 9.07 4.48
C MET A 225 6.65 10.19 4.43
N VAL A 226 6.33 10.82 5.57
CA VAL A 226 5.27 11.86 5.67
C VAL A 226 5.79 13.29 5.80
N THR A 227 7.10 13.50 5.69
CA THR A 227 7.71 14.83 5.78
C THR A 227 7.09 15.80 4.77
N ARG A 228 6.88 17.05 5.21
CA ARG A 228 6.41 18.16 4.36
C ARG A 228 7.46 18.63 3.36
N THR A 229 8.74 18.34 3.61
CA THR A 229 9.81 18.66 2.66
C THR A 229 9.96 17.52 1.67
N VAL A 230 9.28 17.61 0.52
CA VAL A 230 9.21 16.54 -0.50
C VAL A 230 10.59 16.03 -0.90
N SER A 231 11.59 16.91 -1.05
CA SER A 231 12.96 16.52 -1.39
C SER A 231 13.68 15.68 -0.34
N ASN A 232 13.20 15.71 0.92
CA ASN A 232 13.73 14.92 2.03
C ASN A 232 12.90 13.65 2.27
N ARG A 233 11.83 13.45 1.49
CA ARG A 233 10.96 12.29 1.62
C ARG A 233 11.66 11.07 1.06
N PHE A 234 11.51 9.93 1.74
CA PHE A 234 11.95 8.67 1.16
C PHE A 234 11.22 8.40 -0.16
N THR A 235 11.97 7.91 -1.12
CA THR A 235 11.42 7.11 -2.22
C THR A 235 10.92 5.77 -1.68
N ALA A 236 10.10 5.06 -2.45
CA ALA A 236 9.68 3.71 -2.05
C ALA A 236 10.87 2.75 -1.87
N SER A 237 11.91 2.88 -2.71
CA SER A 237 13.13 2.09 -2.57
C SER A 237 13.85 2.38 -1.25
N GLU A 238 14.04 3.64 -0.89
CA GLU A 238 14.68 4.02 0.38
C GLU A 238 13.88 3.54 1.60
N ALA A 239 12.55 3.72 1.57
CA ALA A 239 11.68 3.25 2.66
C ALA A 239 11.70 1.73 2.81
N LEU A 240 11.72 0.96 1.71
CA LEU A 240 11.84 -0.50 1.80
C LEU A 240 13.21 -0.92 2.30
N THR A 241 14.30 -0.39 1.75
CA THR A 241 15.65 -0.71 2.22
C THR A 241 15.79 -0.41 3.70
N PHE A 242 15.28 0.73 4.17
CA PHE A 242 15.25 1.08 5.58
C PHE A 242 14.50 0.03 6.43
N LEU A 243 13.35 -0.43 5.96
CA LEU A 243 12.57 -1.48 6.64
C LEU A 243 13.29 -2.83 6.63
N GLU A 244 13.92 -3.21 5.52
CA GLU A 244 14.65 -4.47 5.38
C GLU A 244 15.90 -4.51 6.25
N ASP A 245 16.62 -3.40 6.36
CA ASP A 245 17.78 -3.24 7.25
C ASP A 245 17.36 -3.33 8.74
N LEU A 246 16.11 -2.99 9.05
CA LEU A 246 15.54 -3.11 10.39
C LEU A 246 15.25 -4.58 10.75
N LEU A 247 14.68 -5.37 9.83
CA LEU A 247 14.15 -6.72 10.08
C LEU A 247 15.07 -7.66 10.89
N PRO A 248 16.39 -7.76 10.64
CA PRO A 248 17.27 -8.67 11.37
C PRO A 248 17.38 -8.36 12.87
N SER A 249 17.09 -7.13 13.29
CA SER A 249 17.22 -6.69 14.67
C SER A 249 15.92 -6.78 15.47
N VAL A 250 14.78 -6.96 14.81
CA VAL A 250 13.46 -6.92 15.46
C VAL A 250 13.07 -8.28 16.03
N ARG A 251 12.56 -8.26 17.26
CA ARG A 251 11.85 -9.39 17.88
C ARG A 251 10.45 -9.52 17.27
N LEU A 252 10.32 -10.26 16.16
CA LEU A 252 9.07 -10.40 15.39
C LEU A 252 7.89 -10.99 16.19
N ASP A 253 8.17 -11.72 17.26
CA ASP A 253 7.19 -12.32 18.17
C ASP A 253 6.66 -11.34 19.23
N THR A 254 7.21 -10.13 19.31
CA THR A 254 6.80 -9.09 20.26
C THR A 254 5.31 -8.79 20.11
N PRO A 255 4.48 -9.04 21.14
CA PRO A 255 3.08 -8.69 21.13
C PRO A 255 2.90 -7.18 21.11
N VAL A 256 1.97 -6.70 20.29
CA VAL A 256 1.63 -5.28 20.18
C VAL A 256 0.19 -5.03 20.59
N PRO A 257 -0.14 -3.84 21.12
CA PRO A 257 -1.53 -3.44 21.28
C PRO A 257 -2.25 -3.54 19.93
N SER A 258 -3.54 -3.87 19.97
CA SER A 258 -4.34 -3.90 18.75
C SER A 258 -4.37 -2.52 18.12
N ASP A 259 -4.29 -2.50 16.79
CA ASP A 259 -4.31 -1.28 15.97
C ASP A 259 -5.43 -0.34 16.42
N SER A 260 -5.06 0.79 17.00
CA SER A 260 -6.00 1.82 17.43
C SER A 260 -5.86 3.01 16.50
N LEU A 261 -6.98 3.65 16.15
CA LEU A 261 -6.93 4.94 15.46
C LEU A 261 -6.18 5.91 16.35
N THR A 262 -4.94 6.17 15.98
CA THR A 262 -4.05 7.10 16.68
C THR A 262 -4.44 8.53 16.37
N GLY A 263 -3.85 9.49 17.11
CA GLY A 263 -4.03 10.91 16.86
C GLY A 263 -3.60 11.33 15.45
N ASP A 264 -3.84 12.59 15.11
CA ASP A 264 -3.35 13.21 13.87
C ASP A 264 -1.84 12.97 13.72
N TYR A 265 -1.42 12.46 12.56
CA TYR A 265 -0.02 12.11 12.32
C TYR A 265 0.91 13.33 12.36
N GLU A 266 0.39 14.53 12.03
CA GLU A 266 1.17 15.77 12.10
C GLU A 266 1.45 16.21 13.54
N GLN A 267 0.56 15.87 14.47
CA GLN A 267 0.64 16.29 15.88
C GLN A 267 1.18 15.19 16.80
N TYR A 268 1.22 13.95 16.31
CA TYR A 268 1.71 12.82 17.08
C TYR A 268 3.24 12.90 17.20
N ASP A 269 3.73 13.02 18.43
CA ASP A 269 5.16 12.94 18.71
C ASP A 269 5.62 11.48 18.75
N ARG A 270 6.13 11.00 17.61
CA ARG A 270 6.68 9.65 17.43
C ARG A 270 7.95 9.38 18.25
N TRP A 271 8.59 10.42 18.77
CA TRP A 271 9.88 10.36 19.46
C TRP A 271 9.77 10.52 20.99
N LYS A 272 8.60 10.95 21.48
CA LYS A 272 8.34 11.33 22.89
C LYS A 272 8.93 10.38 23.94
N ASP A 273 8.78 9.08 23.73
CA ASP A 273 9.15 8.04 24.70
C ASP A 273 10.43 7.28 24.31
N LEU A 274 11.21 7.81 23.35
CA LEU A 274 12.46 7.20 22.89
C LEU A 274 13.67 7.67 23.71
N LEU A 275 14.71 6.84 23.73
CA LEU A 275 15.94 7.12 24.47
C LEU A 275 16.64 8.38 23.91
N PRO A 276 17.18 9.28 24.76
CA PRO A 276 17.86 10.49 24.29
C PRO A 276 19.02 10.22 23.30
N GLU A 277 19.82 9.18 23.54
CA GLU A 277 20.91 8.80 22.63
C GLU A 277 20.39 8.33 21.25
N PHE A 278 19.21 7.71 21.22
CA PHE A 278 18.57 7.30 19.98
C PHE A 278 18.08 8.53 19.20
N ILE A 279 17.39 9.44 19.88
CA ILE A 279 16.92 10.70 19.29
C ILE A 279 18.10 11.48 18.71
N GLN A 280 19.20 11.62 19.45
CA GLN A 280 20.39 12.33 18.96
C GLN A 280 20.97 11.71 17.69
N ARG A 281 20.93 10.38 17.57
CA ARG A 281 21.48 9.66 16.40
C ARG A 281 20.60 9.79 15.15
N TRP A 282 19.29 9.90 15.32
CA TRP A 282 18.33 9.71 14.22
C TRP A 282 17.44 10.92 13.90
N SER A 283 17.52 12.00 14.68
CA SER A 283 16.72 13.22 14.47
C SER A 283 17.21 14.13 13.32
N SER A 284 18.20 13.70 12.54
CA SER A 284 18.80 14.46 11.43
C SER A 284 18.15 14.23 10.06
#